data_AF-A0A920U527-F1
#
_entry.id   AF-A0A920U527-F1
#
_cell.length_a   1.000
_cell.length_b   1.000
_cell.length_c   1.000
_cell.angle_alpha   90.00
_cell.angle_beta   90.00
_cell.angle_gamma   90.00
#
_symmetry.space_group_name_H-M   'P 1'
#
loop_
_entity.id
_entity.type
_entity.pdbx_description
1 polymer ?
#
loop_
_entity_poly.entity_id
_entity_poly.type
_entity_poly.pdbx_seq_one_letter_code
_entity_poly.pdbx_strand_id
1 'polypeptide(L)'
;MLEEVEAIDNLEEMVEVDGVDVFFIGSGDLSQSMGYIGQQTHPEVQEVMERGVKIIREAGKFAGVSCPGKTGSKVPRSRSAILPRHSTGLTSNIHK
;
A
#
# COMPACT_ATOMS: atom_id res chain seq x y z
N MET A 1 -4.99 -4.86 6.64
CA MET A 1 -4.29 -5.76 5.69
C MET A 1 -5.24 -5.96 4.51
N LEU A 2 -4.73 -6.04 3.28
CA LEU A 2 -5.48 -6.12 2.03
C LEU A 2 -5.18 -7.48 1.41
N GLU A 3 -6.17 -8.37 1.48
CA GLU A 3 -6.00 -9.81 1.23
C GLU A 3 -7.11 -10.39 0.35
N GLU A 4 -8.08 -9.56 -0.03
CA GLU A 4 -9.17 -9.93 -0.92
C GLU A 4 -9.23 -8.94 -2.08
N VAL A 5 -9.63 -9.41 -3.26
CA VAL A 5 -9.77 -8.55 -4.45
C VAL A 5 -10.73 -7.38 -4.19
N GLU A 6 -11.83 -7.65 -3.47
CA GLU A 6 -12.81 -6.63 -3.08
C GLU A 6 -12.20 -5.53 -2.20
N ALA A 7 -11.24 -5.87 -1.33
CA ALA A 7 -10.53 -4.87 -0.53
C ALA A 7 -9.65 -3.94 -1.38
N ILE A 8 -9.14 -4.43 -2.51
CA ILE A 8 -8.40 -3.59 -3.46
C ILE A 8 -9.36 -2.73 -4.28
N ASP A 9 -10.53 -3.24 -4.64
CA ASP A 9 -11.55 -2.50 -5.40
C ASP A 9 -12.16 -1.35 -4.58
N ASN A 10 -12.29 -1.52 -3.26
CA ASN A 10 -12.77 -0.48 -2.34
C ASN A 10 -11.65 0.43 -1.78
N LEU A 11 -10.41 0.24 -2.23
CA LEU A 11 -9.25 0.86 -1.59
C LEU A 11 -9.24 2.39 -1.66
N GLU A 12 -9.82 2.98 -2.70
CA GLU A 12 -9.91 4.44 -2.85
C GLU A 12 -10.68 5.09 -1.70
N GLU A 13 -11.75 4.45 -1.21
CA GLU A 13 -12.50 4.94 -0.05
C GLU A 13 -11.75 4.65 1.26
N MET A 14 -11.07 3.50 1.35
CA MET A 14 -10.36 3.09 2.56
C MET A 14 -9.17 4.01 2.88
N VAL A 15 -8.48 4.53 1.87
CA VAL A 15 -7.32 5.42 2.08
C VAL A 15 -7.71 6.80 2.62
N GLU A 16 -8.99 7.18 2.52
CA GLU A 16 -9.53 8.43 3.08
C GLU A 16 -9.83 8.33 4.59
N VAL A 17 -9.83 7.12 5.16
CA VAL A 17 -10.15 6.91 6.57
C VAL A 17 -9.08 7.53 7.48
N ASP A 18 -9.51 8.44 8.34
CA ASP A 18 -8.66 9.08 9.34
C ASP A 18 -8.07 8.08 10.33
N GLY A 19 -6.78 8.26 10.65
CA GLY A 19 -6.05 7.40 11.58
C GLY A 19 -5.54 6.09 10.98
N VAL A 20 -5.76 5.84 9.68
CA VAL A 20 -5.15 4.71 8.95
C VAL A 20 -4.00 5.21 8.09
N ASP A 21 -2.77 4.91 8.51
CA ASP A 21 -1.55 5.41 7.85
C ASP A 21 -0.83 4.35 7.02
N VAL A 22 -1.03 3.07 7.36
CA VAL A 22 -0.27 1.95 6.80
C VAL A 22 -1.22 0.88 6.26
N PHE A 23 -1.02 0.53 5.00
CA PHE A 23 -1.73 -0.55 4.32
C PHE A 23 -0.72 -1.62 3.91
N PHE A 24 -1.08 -2.87 4.09
CA PHE A 24 -0.23 -4.01 3.76
C PHE A 24 -0.98 -4.97 2.85
N ILE A 25 -0.39 -5.37 1.72
CA ILE A 25 -0.99 -6.30 0.76
C ILE A 25 -0.39 -7.70 0.96
N GLY A 26 -1.25 -8.66 1.31
CA GLY A 26 -0.90 -10.06 1.51
C GLY A 26 -1.10 -10.85 0.22
N SER A 27 -0.01 -11.20 -0.46
CA SER A 27 -0.04 -11.88 -1.77
C SER A 27 -0.57 -13.31 -1.71
N GLY A 28 -0.38 -13.99 -0.57
CA GLY A 28 -0.89 -15.35 -0.33
C GLY A 28 -2.41 -15.39 -0.42
N ASP A 29 -3.08 -14.68 0.49
CA ASP A 29 -4.53 -14.66 0.57
C ASP A 29 -5.17 -13.93 -0.61
N LEU A 30 -4.54 -12.87 -1.12
CA LEU A 30 -5.01 -12.20 -2.33
C LEU A 30 -5.07 -13.16 -3.52
N SER A 31 -4.02 -13.97 -3.73
CA SER A 31 -4.03 -14.98 -4.80
C SER A 31 -5.15 -16.00 -4.62
N GLN A 32 -5.46 -16.41 -3.39
CA GLN A 32 -6.56 -17.33 -3.10
C GLN A 32 -7.91 -16.68 -3.39
N SER A 33 -8.12 -15.42 -2.97
CA SER A 33 -9.36 -14.67 -3.22
C SER A 33 -9.66 -14.49 -4.71
N MET A 34 -8.61 -14.42 -5.54
CA MET A 34 -8.69 -14.30 -6.99
C MET A 34 -8.80 -15.66 -7.72
N GLY A 35 -8.81 -16.78 -7.00
CA GLY A 35 -8.85 -18.13 -7.58
C GLY A 35 -7.49 -18.70 -8.01
N TYR A 36 -6.39 -18.01 -7.73
CA TYR A 36 -5.00 -18.38 -8.03
C TYR A 36 -4.30 -19.02 -6.83
N ILE A 37 -4.89 -20.05 -6.24
CA ILE A 37 -4.38 -20.70 -5.03
C ILE A 37 -2.92 -21.14 -5.21
N GLY A 38 -2.03 -20.64 -4.35
CA GLY A 38 -0.59 -20.94 -4.38
C GLY A 38 0.18 -20.32 -5.56
N GLN A 39 -0.46 -19.44 -6.33
CA GLN A 39 0.11 -18.79 -7.52
C GLN A 39 0.22 -17.28 -7.30
N GLN A 40 0.91 -16.86 -6.24
CA GLN A 40 1.04 -15.44 -5.89
C GLN A 40 1.78 -14.62 -6.96
N THR A 41 2.64 -15.26 -7.76
CA THR A 41 3.36 -14.62 -8.88
C THR A 41 2.57 -14.63 -10.19
N HIS A 42 1.29 -15.03 -10.18
CA HIS A 42 0.44 -14.97 -11.37
C HIS A 42 0.34 -13.51 -11.85
N PRO A 43 0.40 -13.22 -13.17
CA PRO A 43 0.39 -11.86 -13.70
C PRO A 43 -0.76 -11.01 -13.16
N GLU A 44 -1.99 -11.54 -13.17
CA GLU A 44 -3.15 -10.80 -12.67
C GLU A 44 -3.05 -10.47 -11.16
N VAL A 45 -2.49 -11.39 -10.35
CA VAL A 45 -2.27 -11.13 -8.92
C VAL A 45 -1.24 -10.01 -8.75
N GLN A 46 -0.16 -10.02 -9.53
CA GLN A 46 0.85 -8.97 -9.50
C GLN A 46 0.28 -7.61 -9.94
N GLU A 47 -0.55 -7.57 -10.98
CA GLU A 47 -1.21 -6.35 -11.44
C GLU A 47 -2.15 -5.76 -10.38
N VAL A 48 -2.94 -6.59 -9.69
CA VAL A 48 -3.81 -6.15 -8.60
C VAL A 48 -2.99 -5.63 -7.41
N MET A 49 -1.87 -6.28 -7.07
CA MET A 49 -0.96 -5.81 -6.04
C MET A 49 -0.32 -4.45 -6.41
N GLU A 50 0.15 -4.29 -7.65
CA GLU A 50 0.72 -3.05 -8.16
C GLU A 50 -0.30 -1.90 -8.14
N ARG A 51 -1.54 -2.17 -8.55
CA ARG A 51 -2.67 -1.24 -8.47
C ARG A 51 -2.91 -0.79 -7.03
N GLY A 52 -2.97 -1.71 -6.08
CA GLY A 52 -3.14 -1.38 -4.67
C GLY A 52 -2.02 -0.48 -4.13
N VAL A 53 -0.76 -0.82 -4.43
CA VAL A 53 0.40 0.00 -4.05
C VAL A 53 0.31 1.41 -4.63
N LYS A 54 -0.12 1.55 -5.88
CA LYS A 54 -0.28 2.86 -6.54
C LYS A 54 -1.29 3.72 -5.79
N ILE A 55 -2.49 3.20 -5.53
CA ILE A 55 -3.56 3.93 -4.83
C ILE A 55 -3.11 4.40 -3.45
N ILE A 56 -2.53 3.49 -2.63
CA ILE A 56 -2.05 3.81 -1.27
C ILE A 56 -1.03 4.96 -1.30
N ARG A 57 -0.10 4.93 -2.27
CA ARG A 57 0.97 5.92 -2.38
C ARG A 57 0.47 7.25 -2.90
N GLU A 58 -0.46 7.26 -3.85
CA GLU A 58 -1.08 8.48 -4.37
C GLU A 58 -1.89 9.20 -3.29
N ALA A 59 -2.48 8.46 -2.35
CA ALA A 59 -3.14 8.99 -1.16
C ALA A 59 -2.16 9.45 -0.05
N GLY A 60 -0.84 9.35 -0.26
CA GLY A 60 0.18 9.74 0.71
C GLY A 60 0.33 8.80 1.90
N LYS A 61 -0.19 7.57 1.80
CA LYS A 61 -0.13 6.54 2.84
C LYS A 61 1.04 5.57 2.61
N PHE A 62 1.39 4.78 3.62
CA PHE A 62 2.49 3.81 3.53
C PHE A 62 1.99 2.46 3.01
N ALA A 63 2.61 1.95 1.94
CA ALA A 63 2.31 0.65 1.37
C ALA A 63 3.39 -0.40 1.74
N GLY A 64 2.96 -1.51 2.35
CA GLY A 64 3.74 -2.73 2.53
C GLY A 64 3.21 -3.85 1.64
N VAL A 65 4.09 -4.74 1.19
CA VAL A 65 3.73 -5.87 0.32
C VAL A 65 4.52 -7.11 0.72
N SER A 66 3.85 -8.25 0.88
CA SER A 66 4.57 -9.52 1.05
C SER A 66 5.19 -9.94 -0.29
N CYS A 67 6.50 -10.21 -0.30
CA CYS A 67 7.22 -10.60 -1.51
C CYS A 67 6.92 -12.07 -1.86
N PRO A 68 6.18 -12.36 -2.96
CA PRO A 68 6.01 -13.74 -3.41
C PRO A 68 7.20 -14.13 -4.31
N GLY A 69 7.92 -15.18 -3.93
CA GLY A 69 9.00 -15.78 -4.74
C GLY A 69 10.41 -15.67 -4.15
N LYS A 70 11.37 -16.36 -4.79
CA LYS A 70 12.79 -16.31 -4.42
C LYS A 70 13.39 -14.98 -4.89
N THR A 71 13.73 -14.09 -3.94
CA THR A 71 14.63 -12.92 -4.07
C THR A 71 14.87 -12.43 -5.51
N GLY A 72 13.87 -11.85 -6.17
CA GLY A 72 13.99 -11.45 -7.58
C GLY A 72 12.71 -10.94 -8.24
N SER A 73 11.54 -11.17 -7.64
CA SER A 73 10.29 -10.52 -8.05
C SER A 73 10.46 -9.01 -7.96
N LYS A 74 10.14 -8.32 -9.06
CA LYS A 74 10.30 -6.87 -9.23
C LYS A 74 9.27 -6.13 -8.38
N VAL A 75 9.35 -6.23 -7.05
CA VAL A 75 8.64 -5.28 -6.19
C VAL A 75 9.18 -3.90 -6.56
N PRO A 76 8.33 -2.90 -6.88
CA PRO A 76 8.77 -1.56 -7.23
C PRO A 76 9.63 -0.97 -6.09
N ARG A 77 10.95 -1.10 -6.18
CA ARG A 77 11.89 -0.46 -5.26
C ARG A 77 11.98 1.02 -5.61
N SER A 78 11.03 1.82 -5.14
CA SER A 78 11.20 3.27 -5.19
C SER A 78 12.33 3.67 -4.25
N ARG A 79 13.33 4.37 -4.78
CA ARG A 79 14.39 5.03 -4.00
C ARG A 79 13.73 5.91 -2.92
N SER A 80 14.33 5.90 -1.74
CA SER A 80 14.01 6.65 -0.52
C SER A 80 12.98 7.78 -0.71
N ALA A 81 11.79 7.59 -0.14
CA ALA A 81 10.94 8.72 0.19
C ALA A 81 11.68 9.52 1.28
N ILE A 82 12.34 10.61 0.87
CA ILE A 82 12.80 11.64 1.79
C ILE A 82 11.53 12.17 2.46
N LEU A 83 11.48 12.02 3.78
CA LEU A 83 10.40 12.46 4.66
C LEU A 83 9.96 13.89 4.31
N PRO A 84 8.69 14.16 3.99
CA PRO A 84 8.18 15.50 4.19
C PRO A 84 8.15 15.76 5.70
N ARG A 85 8.97 16.71 6.17
CA ARG A 85 8.87 17.19 7.55
C ARG A 85 7.44 17.68 7.75
N HIS A 86 6.73 17.13 8.73
CA HIS A 86 5.54 17.75 9.26
C HIS A 86 5.93 19.16 9.74
N SER A 87 5.54 20.17 8.96
CA SER A 87 5.54 21.56 9.39
C SER A 87 4.37 21.71 10.38
N THR A 88 4.60 21.36 11.64
CA THR A 88 3.73 21.81 12.72
C THR A 88 3.92 23.32 12.85
N GLY A 89 2.96 24.08 12.32
CA GLY A 89 2.88 25.52 12.51
C GLY A 89 2.59 25.84 13.97
N LEU A 90 3.63 25.97 14.78
CA LEU A 90 3.54 26.58 16.10
C LEU A 90 3.59 28.10 15.89
N THR A 91 2.44 28.74 15.73
CA THR A 91 2.36 30.20 15.73
C THR A 91 2.72 30.71 17.13
N SER A 92 3.91 31.27 17.27
CA SER A 92 4.35 31.99 18.46
C SER A 92 3.58 33.31 18.58
N ASN A 93 2.63 33.39 19.51
CA ASN A 93 2.14 34.66 20.04
C ASN A 93 2.80 34.90 21.40
N ILE A 94 3.88 35.68 21.40
CA ILE A 94 4.52 36.23 22.61
C ILE A 94 4.38 37.76 22.52
N HIS A 95 3.50 38.27 23.37
CA HIS A 95 3.53 39.54 24.11
C HIS A 95 3.82 40.87 23.38
N LYS A 96 2.81 41.75 23.37
CA LYS A 96 2.96 43.18 23.69
C LYS A 96 2.35 43.42 25.07
#